data_AF-A0A968QBM2-F1
#
_entry.id   AF-A0A968QBM2-F1
#
_cell.length_a   1.000
_cell.length_b   1.000
_cell.length_c   1.000
_cell.angle_alpha   90.00
_cell.angle_beta   90.00
_cell.angle_gamma   90.00
#
_symmetry.space_group_name_H-M   'P 1'
#
loop_
_entity.id
_entity.type
_entity.pdbx_description
1 polymer ?
#
loop_
_entity_poly.entity_id
_entity_poly.type
_entity_poly.pdbx_seq_one_letter_code
_entity_poly.pdbx_strand_id
1 'polypeptide(L)'
;MKLNRIYALGVLASMATIVGFSQPAQAISFALGDANATKTSMKGIAGFKGETDQGAYSIYSQQEGFNTVNFNNGNFAVVDSKNQAVADAGIKYSYVGKTTSNARIIKDQWAPTFASPRDNKSNYLTAFSGTNVQIDLDKTHNYFGINWGSAHDGNEFSFYNGDTLVQKFVYFNDNRTFADSAKTTNVASALKAYGTVGNGSEYNAYMNFFADSSSDLFNRIVISQMGSGGFETDNHTFQAGVRGFNEAPESVPEPGMVLSLLIVGGVFAAKRQRTAKDGVAS
;
A
#
# COMPACT_ATOMS: atom_id res chain seq x y z
N MET A 1 -12.56 -5.72 -48.95
CA MET A 1 -13.52 -5.17 -47.98
C MET A 1 -14.07 -6.33 -47.14
N LYS A 2 -13.48 -6.58 -45.96
CA LYS A 2 -14.04 -7.45 -44.91
C LYS A 2 -13.30 -7.15 -43.59
N LEU A 3 -14.11 -7.02 -42.55
CA LEU A 3 -13.90 -6.35 -41.26
C LEU A 3 -12.65 -6.77 -40.47
N ASN A 4 -11.90 -5.77 -39.98
CA ASN A 4 -11.04 -5.90 -38.82
C ASN A 4 -11.91 -6.03 -37.56
N ARG A 5 -11.83 -7.17 -36.88
CA ARG A 5 -12.33 -7.32 -35.50
C ARG A 5 -11.25 -6.82 -34.54
N ILE A 6 -11.45 -5.62 -34.01
CA ILE A 6 -10.69 -5.13 -32.85
C ILE A 6 -11.30 -5.81 -31.62
N TYR A 7 -10.55 -6.71 -30.99
CA TYR A 7 -10.87 -7.20 -29.66
C TYR A 7 -10.48 -6.12 -28.66
N ALA A 8 -11.47 -5.37 -28.17
CA ALA A 8 -11.30 -4.60 -26.94
C ALA A 8 -11.28 -5.60 -25.78
N LEU A 9 -10.08 -5.95 -25.28
CA LEU A 9 -9.93 -6.54 -23.97
C LEU A 9 -10.34 -5.47 -22.95
N GLY A 10 -11.61 -5.47 -22.56
CA GLY A 10 -12.06 -4.79 -21.35
C GLY A 10 -11.45 -5.53 -20.16
N VAL A 11 -10.42 -4.95 -19.56
CA VAL A 11 -9.99 -5.32 -18.21
C VAL A 11 -11.10 -4.87 -17.28
N LEU A 12 -12.03 -5.77 -16.95
CA LEU A 12 -12.88 -5.60 -15.78
C LEU A 12 -11.96 -5.59 -14.56
N ALA A 13 -11.72 -4.41 -14.00
CA ALA A 13 -11.20 -4.30 -12.64
C ALA A 13 -12.27 -4.88 -11.70
N SER A 14 -12.13 -6.15 -11.34
CA SER A 14 -12.97 -6.79 -10.33
C SER A 14 -12.70 -6.07 -9.00
N MET A 15 -13.72 -5.34 -8.54
CA MET A 15 -13.73 -4.68 -7.24
C MET A 15 -13.32 -5.67 -6.16
N ALA A 16 -12.25 -5.33 -5.43
CA ALA A 16 -11.91 -5.97 -4.17
C ALA A 16 -13.17 -5.95 -3.28
N THR A 17 -13.74 -7.11 -2.97
CA THR A 17 -14.50 -7.23 -1.72
C THR A 17 -13.43 -7.20 -0.66
N ILE A 18 -13.00 -5.99 -0.30
CA ILE A 18 -12.19 -5.80 0.89
C ILE A 18 -13.06 -6.41 2.00
N VAL A 19 -12.56 -7.37 2.78
CA VAL A 19 -12.96 -7.43 4.20
C VAL A 19 -12.25 -6.24 4.84
N GLY A 20 -12.62 -5.08 4.35
CA GLY A 20 -12.09 -3.80 4.71
C GLY A 20 -12.90 -3.41 5.89
N PHE A 21 -12.22 -3.17 7.00
CA PHE A 21 -12.82 -2.38 8.05
C PHE A 21 -12.85 -0.91 7.60
N SER A 22 -13.36 -0.60 6.39
CA SER A 22 -13.68 0.77 5.99
C SER A 22 -14.95 1.15 6.74
N GLN A 23 -14.73 1.77 7.88
CA GLN A 23 -15.77 2.35 8.71
C GLN A 23 -15.46 3.85 8.81
N PRO A 24 -16.47 4.73 8.90
CA PRO A 24 -16.40 6.15 8.52
C PRO A 24 -15.53 7.05 9.42
N ALA A 25 -14.52 6.53 10.10
CA ALA A 25 -13.64 7.27 11.00
C ALA A 25 -12.13 6.91 10.92
N GLN A 26 -11.71 6.01 10.01
CA GLN A 26 -10.27 5.74 9.80
C GLN A 26 -9.76 6.51 8.57
N ALA A 27 -8.64 7.20 8.72
CA ALA A 27 -7.94 7.85 7.61
C ALA A 27 -7.24 6.79 6.73
N ILE A 28 -6.55 5.85 7.38
CA ILE A 28 -5.94 4.70 6.70
C ILE A 28 -6.69 3.44 7.11
N SER A 29 -7.14 2.65 6.15
CA SER A 29 -7.64 1.30 6.41
C SER A 29 -6.50 0.28 6.31
N PHE A 30 -6.67 -0.86 6.96
CA PHE A 30 -5.73 -1.97 6.83
C PHE A 30 -6.46 -3.29 6.57
N ALA A 31 -5.75 -4.18 5.89
CA ALA A 31 -6.11 -5.56 5.74
C ALA A 31 -4.88 -6.41 6.10
N LEU A 32 -5.09 -7.44 6.92
CA LEU A 32 -4.23 -8.60 6.77
C LEU A 32 -4.59 -9.17 5.40
N GLY A 33 -3.62 -9.57 4.58
CA GLY A 33 -3.83 -10.14 3.24
C GLY A 33 -4.94 -9.57 2.33
N ASP A 34 -5.54 -10.43 1.48
CA ASP A 34 -6.66 -10.10 0.58
C ASP A 34 -7.91 -11.01 0.72
N ALA A 35 -9.08 -10.39 0.57
CA ALA A 35 -10.42 -10.93 0.77
C ALA A 35 -11.11 -11.44 -0.51
N ASN A 36 -10.57 -11.13 -1.70
CA ASN A 36 -11.06 -11.63 -2.99
C ASN A 36 -10.34 -12.87 -3.49
N ALA A 37 -9.26 -13.32 -2.86
CA ALA A 37 -8.63 -14.55 -3.28
C ALA A 37 -9.36 -15.79 -2.77
N THR A 38 -9.38 -16.76 -3.66
CA THR A 38 -9.67 -18.16 -3.37
C THR A 38 -8.75 -18.69 -2.27
N LYS A 39 -9.12 -18.53 -1.00
CA LYS A 39 -8.55 -19.20 0.19
C LYS A 39 -7.02 -19.12 0.41
N THR A 40 -6.22 -18.39 -0.38
CA THR A 40 -4.75 -18.43 -0.27
C THR A 40 -3.98 -17.11 -0.30
N SER A 41 -4.56 -15.94 -0.61
CA SER A 41 -3.74 -14.72 -0.85
C SER A 41 -3.36 -13.88 0.36
N MET A 42 -3.72 -14.29 1.58
CA MET A 42 -3.29 -13.54 2.77
C MET A 42 -1.96 -14.05 3.34
N LYS A 43 -1.35 -15.03 2.67
CA LYS A 43 0.08 -15.33 2.76
C LYS A 43 0.94 -14.38 1.92
N GLY A 44 0.37 -13.33 1.32
CA GLY A 44 1.00 -12.63 0.21
C GLY A 44 1.21 -13.57 -0.99
N ILE A 45 2.16 -13.24 -1.86
CA ILE A 45 2.59 -14.08 -2.98
C ILE A 45 4.07 -14.44 -2.85
N ALA A 46 4.49 -15.46 -3.61
CA ALA A 46 5.90 -15.79 -3.78
C ALA A 46 6.66 -14.60 -4.39
N GLY A 47 7.99 -14.62 -4.26
CA GLY A 47 8.85 -13.61 -4.86
C GLY A 47 8.68 -13.47 -6.38
N PHE A 48 9.28 -12.43 -6.94
CA PHE A 48 9.11 -12.09 -8.37
C PHE A 48 9.53 -13.20 -9.35
N LYS A 49 10.32 -14.20 -8.93
CA LYS A 49 10.69 -15.38 -9.73
C LYS A 49 10.07 -16.67 -9.17
N GLY A 50 9.06 -16.55 -8.32
CA GLY A 50 8.39 -17.67 -7.66
C GLY A 50 9.12 -18.20 -6.43
N GLU A 51 10.05 -17.43 -5.85
CA GLU A 51 10.78 -17.82 -4.64
C GLU A 51 9.82 -17.99 -3.46
N THR A 52 9.93 -19.09 -2.73
CA THR A 52 9.07 -19.43 -1.58
C THR A 52 9.86 -19.58 -0.27
N ASP A 53 11.19 -19.49 -0.36
CA ASP A 53 12.18 -19.54 0.72
C ASP A 53 12.56 -18.14 1.24
N GLN A 54 11.70 -17.16 0.98
CA GLN A 54 11.81 -15.75 1.36
C GLN A 54 10.54 -15.30 2.09
N GLY A 55 10.45 -14.02 2.40
CA GLY A 55 9.21 -13.42 2.87
C GLY A 55 8.12 -13.37 1.80
N ALA A 56 6.89 -13.20 2.27
CA ALA A 56 5.73 -12.95 1.43
C ALA A 56 5.84 -11.59 0.73
N TYR A 57 5.40 -11.49 -0.52
CA TYR A 57 5.31 -10.21 -1.24
C TYR A 57 3.84 -9.77 -1.35
N SER A 58 3.62 -8.48 -1.57
CA SER A 58 2.26 -7.99 -1.84
C SER A 58 1.71 -8.62 -3.12
N ILE A 59 0.40 -8.90 -3.14
CA ILE A 59 -0.32 -9.23 -4.38
C ILE A 59 -0.24 -8.11 -5.43
N TYR A 60 -0.01 -6.87 -4.99
CA TYR A 60 0.14 -5.70 -5.86
C TYR A 60 1.58 -5.50 -6.35
N SER A 61 2.57 -6.18 -5.75
CA SER A 61 3.99 -5.99 -6.11
C SER A 61 4.29 -6.24 -7.59
N GLN A 62 3.50 -7.08 -8.27
CA GLN A 62 3.64 -7.39 -9.69
C GLN A 62 2.75 -6.53 -10.61
N GLN A 63 2.04 -5.53 -10.05
CA GLN A 63 1.25 -4.58 -10.82
C GLN A 63 2.07 -3.33 -11.15
N GLU A 64 1.82 -2.75 -12.32
CA GLU A 64 2.49 -1.52 -12.74
C GLU A 64 2.22 -0.36 -11.75
N GLY A 65 3.24 0.45 -11.49
CA GLY A 65 3.17 1.57 -10.55
C GLY A 65 3.47 1.21 -9.10
N PHE A 66 3.66 -0.07 -8.78
CA PHE A 66 4.13 -0.52 -7.48
C PHE A 66 5.64 -0.73 -7.48
N ASN A 67 6.28 -0.33 -6.37
CA ASN A 67 7.70 -0.54 -6.12
C ASN A 67 7.87 -1.37 -4.85
N THR A 68 8.79 -2.32 -4.85
CA THR A 68 9.10 -3.14 -3.68
C THR A 68 10.54 -2.94 -3.24
N VAL A 69 10.73 -2.60 -1.97
CA VAL A 69 12.03 -2.67 -1.30
C VAL A 69 12.20 -4.09 -0.79
N ASN A 70 13.22 -4.78 -1.30
CA ASN A 70 13.56 -6.13 -0.91
C ASN A 70 14.88 -6.13 -0.11
N PHE A 71 14.87 -6.69 1.10
CA PHE A 71 16.05 -6.72 1.95
C PHE A 71 17.02 -7.86 1.63
N ASN A 72 16.67 -8.80 0.74
CA ASN A 72 17.40 -10.06 0.48
C ASN A 72 18.87 -9.89 0.08
N ASN A 73 19.26 -8.73 -0.42
CA ASN A 73 20.65 -8.40 -0.74
C ASN A 73 21.42 -7.72 0.41
N GLY A 74 20.84 -7.65 1.62
CA GLY A 74 21.43 -6.99 2.79
C GLY A 74 21.38 -5.45 2.73
N ASN A 75 20.60 -4.89 1.80
CA ASN A 75 20.50 -3.45 1.56
C ASN A 75 19.07 -3.06 1.17
N PHE A 76 18.79 -1.76 1.12
CA PHE A 76 17.50 -1.20 0.69
C PHE A 76 17.38 -1.13 -0.83
N ALA A 77 17.44 -2.28 -1.50
CA ALA A 77 17.30 -2.35 -2.95
C ALA A 77 15.82 -2.26 -3.37
N VAL A 78 15.52 -1.34 -4.29
CA VAL A 78 14.17 -1.15 -4.82
C VAL A 78 14.02 -1.82 -6.19
N VAL A 79 12.94 -2.55 -6.39
CA VAL A 79 12.58 -3.18 -7.66
C VAL A 79 11.16 -2.82 -8.10
N ASP A 80 10.94 -2.79 -9.41
CA ASP A 80 9.62 -2.58 -10.03
C ASP A 80 8.82 -3.88 -10.15
N SER A 81 7.65 -3.80 -10.78
CA SER A 81 6.75 -4.94 -11.02
C SER A 81 7.32 -6.06 -11.90
N LYS A 82 8.44 -5.78 -12.60
CA LYS A 82 9.18 -6.72 -13.46
C LYS A 82 10.50 -7.15 -12.83
N ASN A 83 10.67 -6.91 -11.52
CA ASN A 83 11.89 -7.20 -10.76
C ASN A 83 13.15 -6.51 -11.31
N GLN A 84 13.00 -5.32 -11.88
CA GLN A 84 14.11 -4.50 -12.36
C GLN A 84 14.49 -3.47 -11.30
N ALA A 85 15.79 -3.23 -11.12
CA ALA A 85 16.27 -2.27 -10.13
C ALA A 85 15.83 -0.83 -10.48
N VAL A 86 15.34 -0.10 -9.48
CA VAL A 86 14.91 1.30 -9.60
C VAL A 86 15.90 2.19 -8.85
N ALA A 87 16.83 2.79 -9.58
CA ALA A 87 17.72 3.81 -9.03
C ALA A 87 16.90 5.12 -8.89
N ASP A 88 16.63 5.53 -7.66
CA ASP A 88 15.79 6.70 -7.31
C ASP A 88 14.27 6.46 -7.34
N ALA A 89 13.83 5.42 -6.62
CA ALA A 89 12.41 5.23 -6.34
C ALA A 89 11.83 6.25 -5.33
N GLY A 90 12.64 7.20 -4.84
CA GLY A 90 12.19 8.18 -3.84
C GLY A 90 11.96 7.61 -2.44
N ILE A 91 12.38 6.37 -2.17
CA ILE A 91 12.19 5.69 -0.88
C ILE A 91 13.52 5.67 -0.11
N LYS A 92 13.54 6.24 1.09
CA LYS A 92 14.74 6.34 1.93
C LYS A 92 14.47 5.79 3.32
N TYR A 93 15.40 4.98 3.82
CA TYR A 93 15.35 4.43 5.16
C TYR A 93 16.36 5.12 6.06
N SER A 94 15.95 5.39 7.30
CA SER A 94 16.84 5.85 8.36
C SER A 94 16.49 5.19 9.69
N TYR A 95 17.49 5.11 10.58
CA TYR A 95 17.31 4.61 11.93
C TYR A 95 17.35 5.79 12.90
N VAL A 96 16.27 6.01 13.63
CA VAL A 96 16.11 7.15 14.55
C VAL A 96 15.99 6.61 15.96
N GLY A 97 16.96 6.92 16.83
CA GLY A 97 16.91 6.46 18.22
C GLY A 97 18.26 6.42 18.92
N LYS A 98 18.28 5.73 20.06
CA LYS A 98 19.42 5.72 21.00
C LYS A 98 20.64 4.97 20.44
N THR A 99 20.43 3.91 19.66
CA THR A 99 21.51 3.13 19.05
C THR A 99 21.08 2.55 17.70
N THR A 100 21.89 2.73 16.67
CA THR A 100 21.63 2.14 15.34
C THR A 100 21.75 0.62 15.35
N SER A 101 22.37 0.02 16.35
CA SER A 101 22.40 -1.45 16.50
C SER A 101 21.01 -2.05 16.70
N ASN A 102 20.05 -1.28 17.22
CA ASN A 102 18.71 -1.78 17.52
C ASN A 102 17.78 -1.77 16.29
N ALA A 103 18.20 -1.24 15.14
CA ALA A 103 17.47 -1.41 13.89
C ALA A 103 18.43 -1.67 12.74
N ARG A 104 18.26 -2.79 12.03
CA ARG A 104 19.23 -3.23 11.01
C ARG A 104 18.65 -4.32 10.12
N ILE A 105 19.25 -4.49 8.95
CA ILE A 105 19.02 -5.67 8.10
C ILE A 105 19.94 -6.79 8.59
N ILE A 106 19.36 -7.96 8.91
CA ILE A 106 20.09 -9.15 9.37
C ILE A 106 19.57 -10.41 8.68
N LYS A 107 20.28 -11.51 8.91
CA LYS A 107 19.95 -12.84 8.40
C LYS A 107 20.10 -13.86 9.52
N ASP A 108 18.98 -14.33 10.04
CA ASP A 108 18.92 -15.42 11.01
C ASP A 108 17.55 -16.13 10.93
N GLN A 109 17.23 -16.96 11.92
CA GLN A 109 16.02 -17.77 11.95
C GLN A 109 14.72 -16.98 12.14
N TRP A 110 14.75 -15.68 12.48
CA TRP A 110 13.53 -14.92 12.79
C TRP A 110 12.93 -14.21 11.57
N ALA A 111 13.47 -14.43 10.36
CA ALA A 111 12.93 -13.83 9.15
C ALA A 111 11.43 -14.18 8.93
N PRO A 112 10.55 -13.20 8.65
CA PRO A 112 9.12 -13.45 8.50
C PRO A 112 8.83 -14.35 7.29
N THR A 113 8.09 -15.43 7.48
CA THR A 113 7.99 -16.54 6.50
C THR A 113 6.81 -16.41 5.53
N PHE A 114 7.00 -16.72 4.25
CA PHE A 114 5.92 -16.78 3.25
C PHE A 114 4.86 -17.87 3.55
N ALA A 115 5.27 -19.14 3.70
CA ALA A 115 4.31 -20.25 3.75
C ALA A 115 4.53 -21.28 4.86
N SER A 116 5.75 -21.37 5.40
CA SER A 116 6.15 -22.40 6.37
C SER A 116 7.02 -21.78 7.48
N PRO A 117 6.79 -22.11 8.76
CA PRO A 117 7.41 -21.47 9.93
C PRO A 117 8.94 -21.45 10.02
N ARG A 118 9.69 -22.08 9.10
CA ARG A 118 11.15 -22.30 9.25
C ARG A 118 11.99 -22.16 7.98
N ASP A 119 11.37 -21.73 6.88
CA ASP A 119 12.03 -21.81 5.57
C ASP A 119 12.54 -20.46 5.05
N ASN A 120 12.18 -19.35 5.70
CA ASN A 120 12.76 -18.07 5.32
C ASN A 120 14.19 -17.95 5.87
N LYS A 121 15.15 -17.96 4.95
CA LYS A 121 16.58 -17.73 5.24
C LYS A 121 17.09 -16.43 4.64
N SER A 122 16.21 -15.56 4.17
CA SER A 122 16.60 -14.31 3.56
C SER A 122 16.93 -13.24 4.60
N ASN A 123 17.41 -12.11 4.09
CA ASN A 123 17.69 -10.97 4.94
C ASN A 123 16.38 -10.26 5.24
N TYR A 124 16.22 -9.77 6.47
CA TYR A 124 15.04 -9.03 6.90
C TYR A 124 15.48 -7.83 7.75
N LEU A 125 14.65 -6.80 7.78
CA LEU A 125 14.80 -5.65 8.64
C LEU A 125 14.20 -5.97 10.01
N THR A 126 14.95 -5.68 11.07
CA THR A 126 14.48 -5.72 12.45
C THR A 126 14.54 -4.33 13.09
N ALA A 127 13.63 -4.05 14.01
CA ALA A 127 13.66 -2.89 14.91
C ALA A 127 13.28 -3.29 16.34
N PHE A 128 14.18 -3.05 17.28
CA PHE A 128 14.00 -3.27 18.71
C PHE A 128 13.74 -1.95 19.43
N SER A 129 13.21 -2.02 20.65
CA SER A 129 12.87 -0.83 21.41
C SER A 129 14.04 0.13 21.59
N GLY A 130 13.72 1.43 21.54
CA GLY A 130 14.68 2.53 21.61
C GLY A 130 15.22 3.00 20.25
N THR A 131 14.91 2.30 19.15
CA THR A 131 15.23 2.74 17.79
C THR A 131 14.08 2.44 16.83
N ASN A 132 13.69 3.47 16.09
CA ASN A 132 12.63 3.41 15.10
C ASN A 132 13.24 3.29 13.70
N VAL A 133 12.52 2.62 12.80
CA VAL A 133 12.80 2.71 11.37
C VAL A 133 11.89 3.78 10.80
N GLN A 134 12.49 4.81 10.22
CA GLN A 134 11.78 5.84 9.47
C GLN A 134 11.97 5.59 7.98
N ILE A 135 10.87 5.64 7.24
CA ILE A 135 10.81 5.50 5.80
C ILE A 135 10.28 6.82 5.25
N ASP A 136 11.15 7.59 4.61
CA ASP A 136 10.80 8.85 3.96
C ASP A 136 10.55 8.61 2.47
N LEU A 137 9.45 9.18 1.97
CA LEU A 137 8.97 9.03 0.60
C LEU A 137 8.99 10.43 -0.06
N ASP A 138 9.58 10.54 -1.25
CA ASP A 138 9.68 11.80 -2.00
C ASP A 138 8.32 12.35 -2.49
N LYS A 139 7.32 11.47 -2.57
CA LYS A 139 5.96 11.73 -3.00
C LYS A 139 4.97 11.20 -1.97
N THR A 140 3.75 11.68 -2.04
CA THR A 140 2.63 11.05 -1.35
C THR A 140 2.34 9.66 -1.90
N HIS A 141 1.96 8.78 -1.00
CA HIS A 141 1.64 7.39 -1.25
C HIS A 141 0.25 7.10 -0.71
N ASN A 142 -0.45 6.21 -1.39
CA ASN A 142 -1.79 5.74 -1.01
C ASN A 142 -1.79 4.25 -0.62
N TYR A 143 -0.65 3.58 -0.69
CA TYR A 143 -0.49 2.17 -0.37
C TYR A 143 0.86 1.86 0.26
N PHE A 144 0.82 1.05 1.33
CA PHE A 144 1.99 0.44 1.94
C PHE A 144 1.68 -1.02 2.29
N GLY A 145 2.47 -1.94 1.74
CA GLY A 145 2.43 -3.37 2.03
C GLY A 145 3.67 -3.80 2.79
N ILE A 146 3.52 -4.70 3.75
CA ILE A 146 4.61 -5.19 4.58
C ILE A 146 4.43 -6.67 4.91
N ASN A 147 5.49 -7.45 4.75
CA ASN A 147 5.55 -8.79 5.32
C ASN A 147 5.93 -8.70 6.79
N TRP A 148 4.94 -8.55 7.66
CA TRP A 148 5.11 -8.33 9.08
C TRP A 148 5.35 -9.67 9.81
N GLY A 149 6.46 -9.78 10.51
CA GLY A 149 6.78 -10.91 11.38
C GLY A 149 6.81 -10.55 12.84
N SER A 150 6.78 -11.60 13.68
CA SER A 150 6.73 -11.51 15.14
C SER A 150 5.68 -10.49 15.57
N ALA A 151 4.40 -10.85 15.39
CA ALA A 151 3.27 -10.06 15.88
C ALA A 151 3.32 -9.96 17.42
N HIS A 152 4.19 -9.08 17.90
CA HIS A 152 4.56 -8.89 19.29
C HIS A 152 3.87 -7.65 19.83
N ASP A 153 3.52 -7.71 21.11
CA ASP A 153 2.94 -6.59 21.84
C ASP A 153 3.79 -5.32 21.67
N GLY A 154 3.16 -4.20 21.35
CA GLY A 154 3.83 -2.92 21.18
C GLY A 154 4.47 -2.67 19.81
N ASN A 155 4.33 -3.57 18.83
CA ASN A 155 4.59 -3.26 17.44
C ASN A 155 3.70 -2.09 16.99
N GLU A 156 4.30 -1.03 16.44
CA GLU A 156 3.59 0.19 16.04
C GLU A 156 3.91 0.58 14.58
N PHE A 157 2.84 0.95 13.86
CA PHE A 157 2.88 1.59 12.55
C PHE A 157 2.33 3.00 12.65
N SER A 158 3.14 4.01 12.31
CA SER A 158 2.72 5.41 12.31
C SER A 158 2.93 6.02 10.92
N PHE A 159 1.88 6.62 10.37
CA PHE A 159 1.84 7.21 9.03
C PHE A 159 1.70 8.73 9.12
N TYR A 160 2.51 9.46 8.36
CA TYR A 160 2.57 10.91 8.39
C TYR A 160 2.48 11.51 6.99
N ASN A 161 1.93 12.72 6.91
CA ASN A 161 2.05 13.62 5.76
C ASN A 161 2.77 14.89 6.20
N GLY A 162 4.05 14.99 5.83
CA GLY A 162 4.98 15.93 6.45
C GLY A 162 5.05 15.65 7.96
N ASP A 163 4.81 16.68 8.78
CA ASP A 163 4.81 16.57 10.24
C ASP A 163 3.45 16.20 10.85
N THR A 164 2.42 16.03 10.03
CA THR A 164 1.08 15.66 10.50
C THR A 164 0.96 14.15 10.60
N LEU A 165 0.63 13.63 11.80
CA LEU A 165 0.26 12.23 11.97
C LEU A 165 -1.11 11.98 11.32
N VAL A 166 -1.14 11.11 10.31
CA VAL A 166 -2.36 10.70 9.60
C VAL A 166 -3.03 9.57 10.36
N GLN A 167 -2.28 8.52 10.70
CA GLN A 167 -2.81 7.35 11.37
C GLN A 167 -1.72 6.64 12.18
N LYS A 168 -2.11 6.03 13.29
CA LYS A 168 -1.25 5.15 14.07
C LYS A 168 -1.98 3.85 14.42
N PHE A 169 -1.30 2.72 14.30
CA PHE A 169 -1.76 1.42 14.72
C PHE A 169 -0.77 0.80 15.71
N VAL A 170 -1.27 0.35 16.86
CA VAL A 170 -0.50 -0.39 17.86
C VAL A 170 -1.08 -1.78 18.00
N TYR A 171 -0.24 -2.81 17.87
CA TYR A 171 -0.65 -4.19 18.10
C TYR A 171 -0.53 -4.56 19.58
N PHE A 172 -1.55 -5.26 20.09
CA PHE A 172 -1.56 -5.86 21.42
C PHE A 172 -1.81 -7.36 21.35
N ASN A 173 -0.95 -8.15 21.99
CA ASN A 173 -0.95 -9.61 21.83
C ASN A 173 -2.05 -10.30 22.66
N ASP A 174 -2.36 -9.78 23.86
CA ASP A 174 -3.31 -10.38 24.82
C ASP A 174 -4.68 -10.70 24.19
N ASN A 175 -5.14 -9.82 23.30
CA ASN A 175 -6.40 -10.01 22.56
C ASN A 175 -6.22 -10.07 21.04
N ARG A 176 -4.97 -10.06 20.56
CA ARG A 176 -4.60 -9.93 19.14
C ARG A 176 -5.37 -8.81 18.47
N THR A 177 -5.15 -7.59 18.94
CA THR A 177 -5.89 -6.41 18.51
C THR A 177 -4.96 -5.35 17.96
N PHE A 178 -5.39 -4.67 16.89
CA PHE A 178 -4.83 -3.38 16.52
C PHE A 178 -5.68 -2.26 17.10
N ALA A 179 -5.08 -1.40 17.91
CA ALA A 179 -5.70 -0.18 18.38
C ALA A 179 -5.19 1.02 17.57
N ASP A 180 -6.10 1.93 17.28
CA ASP A 180 -5.80 3.28 16.84
C ASP A 180 -6.45 4.32 17.78
N SER A 181 -6.43 5.61 17.40
CA SER A 181 -7.00 6.68 18.21
C SER A 181 -8.53 6.61 18.37
N ALA A 182 -9.23 5.92 17.48
CA ALA A 182 -10.68 5.87 17.41
C ALA A 182 -11.26 4.52 17.86
N LYS A 183 -10.56 3.41 17.64
CA LYS A 183 -11.08 2.06 17.88
C LYS A 183 -10.01 1.01 18.12
N THR A 184 -10.48 -0.15 18.57
CA THR A 184 -9.71 -1.38 18.69
C THR A 184 -10.32 -2.45 17.80
N THR A 185 -9.53 -3.03 16.91
CA THR A 185 -9.94 -4.06 15.96
C THR A 185 -9.34 -5.39 16.36
N ASN A 186 -10.17 -6.39 16.64
CA ASN A 186 -9.70 -7.77 16.87
C ASN A 186 -9.30 -8.42 15.55
N VAL A 187 -8.06 -8.92 15.48
CA VAL A 187 -7.49 -9.58 14.30
C VAL A 187 -7.15 -11.05 14.56
N ALA A 188 -7.60 -11.64 15.67
CA ALA A 188 -7.27 -13.02 16.04
C ALA A 188 -7.69 -14.04 14.96
N SER A 189 -8.92 -13.94 14.48
CA SER A 189 -9.45 -14.80 13.42
C SER A 189 -8.71 -14.61 12.10
N ALA A 190 -8.34 -13.37 11.78
CA ALA A 190 -7.58 -13.06 10.57
C ALA A 190 -6.16 -13.66 10.67
N LEU A 191 -5.41 -13.37 11.73
CA LEU A 191 -4.08 -13.96 11.95
C LEU A 191 -4.13 -15.49 11.92
N LYS A 192 -5.16 -16.13 12.47
CA LYS A 192 -5.33 -17.59 12.40
C LYS A 192 -5.58 -18.10 10.98
N ALA A 193 -6.41 -17.41 10.21
CA ALA A 193 -6.77 -17.83 8.85
C ALA A 193 -5.64 -17.58 7.85
N TYR A 194 -4.79 -16.61 8.13
CA TYR A 194 -3.99 -15.95 7.10
C TYR A 194 -2.53 -15.72 7.46
N GLY A 195 -2.22 -15.67 8.76
CA GLY A 195 -0.85 -15.68 9.23
C GLY A 195 -0.27 -17.08 9.29
N THR A 196 1.05 -17.14 9.42
CA THR A 196 1.80 -18.36 9.74
C THR A 196 2.40 -18.17 11.12
N VAL A 197 2.28 -19.18 12.00
CA VAL A 197 2.97 -19.14 13.29
C VAL A 197 4.47 -19.22 13.01
N GLY A 198 5.19 -18.14 13.25
CA GLY A 198 6.63 -18.07 13.12
C GLY A 198 7.35 -18.78 14.27
N ASN A 199 8.64 -18.50 14.41
CA ASN A 199 9.40 -18.98 15.54
C ASN A 199 8.90 -18.29 16.83
N GLY A 200 8.79 -19.03 17.94
CA GLY A 200 8.36 -18.44 19.22
C GLY A 200 6.84 -18.29 19.45
N SER A 201 5.99 -18.92 18.62
CA SER A 201 4.52 -18.91 18.75
C SER A 201 3.81 -17.60 18.35
N GLU A 202 4.53 -16.66 17.76
CA GLU A 202 3.97 -15.40 17.24
C GLU A 202 3.56 -15.54 15.78
N TYR A 203 2.63 -14.70 15.32
CA TYR A 203 2.18 -14.75 13.93
C TYR A 203 3.05 -13.87 13.03
N ASN A 204 3.33 -14.38 11.84
CA ASN A 204 3.77 -13.61 10.68
C ASN A 204 2.58 -13.45 9.75
N ALA A 205 2.36 -12.27 9.18
CA ALA A 205 1.31 -12.02 8.21
C ALA A 205 1.68 -10.89 7.26
N TYR A 206 1.21 -10.96 6.01
CA TYR A 206 1.31 -9.81 5.13
C TYR A 206 0.23 -8.80 5.48
N MET A 207 0.62 -7.55 5.72
CA MET A 207 -0.30 -6.44 5.99
C MET A 207 -0.30 -5.46 4.82
N ASN A 208 -1.49 -4.96 4.51
CA ASN A 208 -1.72 -3.93 3.52
C ASN A 208 -2.39 -2.74 4.20
N PHE A 209 -1.87 -1.54 3.96
CA PHE A 209 -2.40 -0.27 4.43
C PHE A 209 -2.79 0.58 3.23
N PHE A 210 -3.98 1.18 3.29
CA PHE A 210 -4.57 1.94 2.20
C PHE A 210 -4.99 3.32 2.70
N ALA A 211 -4.59 4.37 1.99
CA ALA A 211 -5.19 5.68 2.17
C ALA A 211 -6.62 5.62 1.63
N ASP A 212 -7.62 5.90 2.48
CA ASP A 212 -9.02 5.79 2.07
C ASP A 212 -9.46 6.99 1.22
N SER A 213 -8.81 8.15 1.42
CA SER A 213 -9.03 9.35 0.62
C SER A 213 -7.75 10.17 0.37
N SER A 214 -7.88 11.22 -0.45
CA SER A 214 -6.78 12.18 -0.69
C SER A 214 -6.27 12.90 0.57
N SER A 215 -7.06 13.02 1.65
CA SER A 215 -6.58 13.58 2.92
C SER A 215 -5.71 12.62 3.72
N ASP A 216 -5.74 11.34 3.36
CA ASP A 216 -5.14 10.26 4.15
C ASP A 216 -3.84 9.73 3.53
N LEU A 217 -3.38 10.41 2.48
CA LEU A 217 -2.09 10.17 1.85
C LEU A 217 -0.96 10.40 2.84
N PHE A 218 0.10 9.62 2.71
CA PHE A 218 1.28 9.71 3.58
C PHE A 218 2.56 9.80 2.75
N ASN A 219 3.59 10.44 3.30
CA ASN A 219 4.92 10.51 2.72
C ASN A 219 6.02 10.11 3.72
N ARG A 220 5.64 9.73 4.95
CA ARG A 220 6.56 9.20 5.94
C ARG A 220 5.89 8.09 6.74
N ILE A 221 6.59 6.97 6.91
CA ILE A 221 6.17 5.85 7.75
C ILE A 221 7.21 5.67 8.85
N VAL A 222 6.75 5.46 10.07
CA VAL A 222 7.59 5.11 11.22
C VAL A 222 7.14 3.75 11.75
N ILE A 223 8.07 2.82 11.78
CA ILE A 223 7.90 1.49 12.36
C ILE A 223 8.68 1.46 13.68
N SER A 224 8.04 1.00 14.75
CA SER A 224 8.67 0.94 16.07
C SER A 224 8.20 -0.23 16.93
N GLN A 225 8.99 -0.51 17.97
CA GLN A 225 8.70 -1.48 19.02
C GLN A 225 8.63 -0.78 20.38
N MET A 226 7.46 -0.81 21.02
CA MET A 226 7.28 -0.36 22.40
C MET A 226 7.56 -1.49 23.40
N GLY A 227 8.33 -1.24 24.46
CA GLY A 227 8.60 -2.25 25.49
C GLY A 227 9.63 -3.31 25.05
N SER A 228 9.45 -4.55 25.49
CA SER A 228 10.30 -5.68 25.05
C SER A 228 9.80 -6.25 23.72
N GLY A 229 10.64 -7.05 23.06
CA GLY A 229 10.31 -7.70 21.79
C GLY A 229 11.03 -7.08 20.60
N GLY A 230 10.64 -7.50 19.40
CA GLY A 230 11.16 -7.00 18.14
C GLY A 230 10.05 -6.77 17.13
N PHE A 231 10.32 -5.88 16.19
CA PHE A 231 9.56 -5.72 14.97
C PHE A 231 10.38 -6.32 13.83
N GLU A 232 9.79 -7.18 13.00
CA GLU A 232 10.51 -7.91 11.95
C GLU A 232 9.78 -7.80 10.60
N THR A 233 10.51 -7.55 9.52
CA THR A 233 9.92 -7.40 8.18
C THR A 233 10.88 -7.75 7.05
N ASP A 234 10.41 -8.45 6.02
CA ASP A 234 11.25 -8.98 4.92
C ASP A 234 11.28 -8.10 3.67
N ASN A 235 10.17 -7.43 3.37
CA ASN A 235 10.04 -6.55 2.22
C ASN A 235 8.88 -5.59 2.42
N HIS A 236 8.97 -4.46 1.72
CA HIS A 236 7.97 -3.40 1.74
C HIS A 236 7.54 -3.04 0.33
N THR A 237 6.23 -3.01 0.04
CA THR A 237 5.68 -2.60 -1.25
C THR A 237 4.98 -1.25 -1.12
N PHE A 238 5.15 -0.39 -2.11
CA PHE A 238 4.67 0.99 -2.11
C PHE A 238 3.95 1.32 -3.42
N GLN A 239 2.95 2.20 -3.34
CA GLN A 239 2.39 2.87 -4.52
C GLN A 239 2.32 4.38 -4.24
N ALA A 240 2.92 5.17 -5.13
CA ALA A 240 2.75 6.61 -5.12
C ALA A 240 1.33 6.96 -5.59
N GLY A 241 0.72 7.96 -4.97
CA GLY A 241 -0.65 8.35 -5.26
C GLY A 241 -0.98 9.77 -4.82
N VAL A 242 -1.92 10.40 -5.51
CA VAL A 242 -2.45 11.74 -5.20
C VAL A 242 -3.93 11.70 -4.79
N ARG A 243 -4.48 10.49 -4.64
CA ARG A 243 -5.86 10.18 -4.29
C ARG A 243 -5.89 8.90 -3.46
N GLY A 244 -6.97 8.66 -2.73
CA GLY A 244 -7.20 7.41 -2.00
C GLY A 244 -7.03 6.19 -2.92
N PHE A 245 -6.62 5.06 -2.37
CA PHE A 245 -6.20 3.88 -3.15
C PHE A 245 -7.28 3.38 -4.13
N ASN A 246 -8.55 3.46 -3.73
CA ASN A 246 -9.71 3.08 -4.54
C ASN A 246 -10.55 4.27 -5.01
N GLU A 247 -10.07 5.52 -4.84
CA GLU A 247 -10.78 6.69 -5.33
C GLU A 247 -10.75 6.70 -6.86
N ALA A 248 -11.94 6.66 -7.47
CA ALA A 248 -12.07 6.82 -8.91
C ALA A 248 -11.43 8.14 -9.36
N PRO A 249 -10.79 8.19 -10.54
CA PRO A 249 -10.32 9.45 -11.05
C PRO A 249 -11.49 10.42 -11.18
N GLU A 250 -11.35 11.67 -10.71
CA GLU A 250 -12.33 12.71 -11.06
C GLU A 250 -12.50 12.71 -12.58
N SER A 251 -13.74 12.57 -13.03
CA SER A 251 -14.07 12.59 -14.45
C SER A 251 -13.68 13.95 -15.00
N VAL A 252 -12.54 14.02 -15.67
CA VAL A 252 -12.20 15.18 -16.49
C VAL A 252 -13.26 15.25 -17.59
N PRO A 253 -14.00 16.37 -17.76
CA PRO A 253 -14.95 16.50 -18.84
C PRO A 253 -14.21 16.23 -20.15
N GLU A 254 -14.64 15.20 -20.90
CA GLU A 254 -13.96 14.84 -22.13
C GLU A 254 -13.88 16.07 -23.04
N PRO A 255 -12.76 16.27 -23.78
CA PRO A 255 -12.59 17.41 -24.68
C PRO A 255 -13.79 17.64 -25.63
N GLY A 256 -14.55 16.59 -25.95
CA GLY A 256 -15.78 16.65 -26.74
C GLY A 256 -16.93 17.43 -26.08
N MET A 257 -17.06 17.45 -24.76
CA MET A 257 -18.08 18.24 -24.07
C MET A 257 -17.75 19.73 -24.08
N VAL A 258 -16.47 20.09 -23.94
CA VAL A 258 -15.99 21.48 -24.07
C VAL A 258 -16.18 21.99 -25.50
N LEU A 259 -15.91 21.14 -26.50
CA LEU A 259 -16.14 21.47 -27.91
C LEU A 259 -17.65 21.61 -28.21
N SER A 260 -18.49 20.78 -27.61
CA SER A 260 -19.96 20.87 -27.74
C SER A 260 -20.51 22.18 -27.17
N LEU A 261 -20.01 22.62 -26.01
CA LEU A 261 -20.36 23.92 -25.41
C LEU A 261 -19.89 25.11 -26.28
N LEU A 262 -18.69 25.02 -26.88
CA LEU A 262 -18.18 26.05 -27.81
C LEU A 262 -18.99 26.12 -29.11
N ILE A 263 -19.39 24.98 -29.67
CA ILE A 263 -20.22 24.92 -30.88
C ILE A 263 -21.61 25.50 -30.59
N VAL A 264 -22.25 25.10 -29.49
CA VAL A 264 -23.57 25.63 -29.10
C VAL A 264 -23.50 27.13 -28.86
N GLY A 265 -22.49 27.62 -28.13
CA GLY A 265 -22.27 29.05 -27.92
C GLY A 265 -22.04 29.83 -29.22
N GLY A 266 -21.27 29.27 -30.16
CA GLY A 266 -21.03 29.86 -31.48
C GLY A 266 -22.29 29.95 -32.35
N VAL A 267 -23.17 28.94 -32.29
CA VAL A 267 -24.46 28.94 -33.02
C VAL A 267 -25.40 30.01 -32.48
N PHE A 268 -25.48 30.20 -31.15
CA PHE A 268 -26.30 31.27 -30.57
C PHE A 268 -25.75 32.67 -30.88
N ALA A 269 -24.42 32.85 -30.85
CA ALA A 269 -23.78 34.11 -31.21
C ALA A 269 -23.99 34.46 -32.70
N ALA A 270 -23.83 33.49 -33.61
CA ALA A 270 -24.06 33.67 -35.04
C ALA A 270 -25.54 33.95 -35.37
N LYS A 271 -26.48 33.31 -34.65
CA LYS A 271 -27.91 33.57 -34.81
C LYS A 271 -28.27 34.99 -34.39
N ARG A 272 -27.70 35.49 -33.30
CA ARG A 272 -27.91 36.86 -32.81
C ARG A 272 -27.36 37.93 -33.75
N GLN A 273 -26.25 37.66 -34.44
CA GLN A 273 -25.67 38.57 -35.43
C GLN A 273 -26.47 38.63 -36.75
N ARG A 274 -27.14 37.55 -37.15
CA ARG A 274 -28.01 37.55 -38.34
C ARG A 274 -29.30 38.32 -38.10
N THR A 275 -29.96 38.11 -36.95
CA THR A 275 -31.18 38.86 -36.59
C THR A 275 -30.93 40.37 -36.45
N ALA A 276 -29.72 40.79 -36.07
CA ALA A 276 -29.34 42.19 -36.02
C ALA A 276 -29.05 42.83 -37.40
N LYS A 277 -28.67 42.03 -38.41
CA LYS A 277 -28.48 42.52 -39.79
C LYS A 277 -29.78 42.59 -40.59
N ASP A 278 -30.72 41.68 -40.32
CA ASP A 278 -32.01 41.63 -41.02
C ASP A 278 -33.02 42.66 -40.47
N GLY A 279 -32.77 43.26 -39.31
CA GLY A 279 -33.57 44.34 -38.73
C GLY A 279 -33.22 45.76 -39.21
N VAL A 280 -32.33 45.91 -40.20
CA VAL A 280 -31.89 47.22 -40.74
C VAL A 280 -32.49 47.49 -42.14
N ALA A 281 -33.35 46.60 -42.65
CA ALA A 281 -34.09 46.82 -43.89
C ALA A 281 -35.61 46.93 -43.62
N SER A 282 -36.04 48.08 -43.11
CA SER A 282 -37.43 48.57 -43.18
C SER A 282 -37.43 50.09 -43.21
#